data_AF-A0A7D9LN81-F1
#
_entry.id   AF-A0A7D9LN81-F1
#
_cell.length_a   1.000
_cell.length_b   1.000
_cell.length_c   1.000
_cell.angle_alpha   90.00
_cell.angle_beta   90.00
_cell.angle_gamma   90.00
#
_symmetry.space_group_name_H-M   'P 1'
#
loop_
_entity.id
_entity.type
_entity.pdbx_description
1 polymer ?
#
loop_
_entity_poly.entity_id
_entity_poly.type
_entity_poly.pdbx_seq_one_letter_code
_entity_poly.pdbx_strand_id
1 'polypeptide(L)' 'MSEEGNMPTFQFKKLLNDDQELYKWLVTMITQTGIARVENAPKEKGQLQILGERVGYLMETTYG' A
#
# COMPACT_ATOMS: atom_id res chain seq x y z
N MET A 1 19.14 8.19 -18.91
CA MET A 1 18.06 8.70 -18.04
C MET A 1 16.92 7.72 -18.17
N SER A 2 16.83 6.77 -17.25
CA SER A 2 15.79 5.74 -17.29
C SER A 2 14.45 6.41 -17.01
N GLU A 3 13.47 6.19 -17.87
CA GLU A 3 12.09 6.57 -17.63
C GLU A 3 11.58 5.80 -16.39
N GLU A 4 11.74 6.39 -15.21
CA GLU A 4 10.93 6.00 -14.06
C GLU A 4 9.50 6.40 -14.41
N GLY A 5 8.76 5.47 -15.04
CA GLY A 5 7.31 5.58 -15.17
C GLY A 5 6.75 6.02 -13.82
N ASN A 6 5.99 7.12 -13.82
CA ASN A 6 5.57 7.87 -12.65
C ASN A 6 4.71 7.01 -11.71
N MET A 7 5.35 6.14 -10.93
CA MET A 7 4.69 5.14 -10.08
C MET A 7 4.13 5.85 -8.85
N PRO A 8 2.80 5.80 -8.63
CA PRO A 8 2.19 6.39 -7.46
C PRO A 8 2.85 5.85 -6.19
N THR A 9 3.40 6.76 -5.40
CA THR A 9 4.20 6.42 -4.22
C THR A 9 3.52 6.98 -2.98
N PHE A 10 3.34 6.13 -1.98
CA PHE A 10 2.65 6.43 -0.72
C PHE A 10 3.54 6.08 0.46
N GLN A 11 3.33 6.78 1.57
CA GLN A 11 4.10 6.57 2.80
C GLN A 11 3.36 5.61 3.72
N PHE A 12 3.99 4.52 4.13
CA PHE A 12 3.38 3.48 4.96
C PHE A 12 2.67 4.05 6.19
N LYS A 13 3.36 4.92 6.95
CA LYS A 13 2.78 5.56 8.13
C LYS A 13 1.57 6.44 7.83
N LYS A 14 1.52 7.09 6.66
CA LYS A 14 0.35 7.91 6.28
C LYS A 14 -0.85 7.04 5.95
N LEU A 15 -0.65 5.95 5.20
CA LEU A 15 -1.73 5.00 4.89
C LEU A 15 -2.41 4.44 6.14
N LEU A 16 -1.63 4.21 7.21
CA LEU A 16 -2.17 3.70 8.46
C LEU A 16 -2.96 4.74 9.25
N ASN A 17 -2.58 6.02 9.19
CA ASN A 17 -3.08 7.04 10.12
C ASN A 17 -3.98 8.11 9.47
N ASP A 18 -4.10 8.13 8.14
CA ASP A 18 -4.84 9.15 7.40
C ASP A 18 -5.82 8.50 6.41
N ASP A 19 -7.12 8.71 6.64
CA ASP A 19 -8.19 8.20 5.78
C ASP A 19 -8.16 8.79 4.37
N GLN A 20 -7.73 10.04 4.22
CA GLN A 20 -7.64 10.68 2.91
C GLN A 20 -6.49 10.08 2.10
N GLU A 21 -5.35 9.83 2.74
CA GLU A 21 -4.22 9.17 2.09
C GLU A 21 -4.58 7.72 1.71
N LEU A 22 -5.26 6.99 2.61
CA LEU A 22 -5.73 5.64 2.30
C LEU A 22 -6.69 5.63 1.11
N TYR A 23 -7.69 6.50 1.10
CA TYR A 23 -8.65 6.62 0.00
C TYR A 23 -7.94 6.91 -1.32
N LYS A 24 -7.00 7.87 -1.31
CA LYS A 24 -6.21 8.22 -2.49
C LYS A 24 -5.42 7.02 -3.00
N TRP A 25 -4.79 6.25 -2.12
CA TRP A 25 -4.06 5.05 -2.51
C TRP A 25 -4.96 3.98 -3.15
N LEU A 26 -6.09 3.66 -2.54
CA LEU A 26 -7.03 2.66 -3.07
C LEU A 26 -7.59 3.09 -4.43
N VAL A 27 -8.03 4.34 -4.57
CA VAL A 27 -8.57 4.86 -5.83
C VAL A 27 -7.51 4.94 -6.92
N THR A 28 -6.32 5.47 -6.61
CA THR A 28 -5.22 5.56 -7.58
C THR A 28 -4.81 4.17 -8.06
N MET A 29 -4.69 3.19 -7.15
CA MET A 29 -4.35 1.81 -7.50
C MET A 29 -5.39 1.20 -8.43
N ILE A 30 -6.69 1.39 -8.17
CA ILE A 30 -7.76 0.80 -8.99
C ILE A 30 -7.95 1.50 -10.34
N THR A 31 -7.79 2.83 -10.39
CA THR A 31 -8.23 3.65 -11.54
C THR A 31 -7.12 4.09 -12.49
N GLN A 32 -5.87 4.19 -12.03
CA GLN A 32 -4.79 4.80 -12.82
C GLN A 32 -3.74 3.78 -13.27
N THR A 33 -3.18 3.02 -12.33
CA THR A 33 -1.95 2.25 -12.59
C THR A 33 -2.05 0.76 -12.31
N GLY A 34 -3.05 0.29 -11.55
CA GLY A 34 -3.12 -1.10 -11.10
C GLY A 34 -2.10 -1.45 -10.01
N ILE A 35 -1.14 -0.57 -9.73
CA ILE A 35 -0.03 -0.78 -8.80
C ILE A 35 0.46 0.54 -8.20
N ALA A 36 0.89 0.50 -6.95
CA ALA A 36 1.49 1.63 -6.25
C ALA A 36 2.65 1.18 -5.36
N ARG A 37 3.65 2.05 -5.17
CA ARG A 37 4.77 1.81 -4.25
C ARG A 37 4.40 2.31 -2.86
N VAL A 38 4.58 1.47 -1.85
CA VAL A 38 4.46 1.88 -0.45
C VAL A 38 5.86 1.92 0.16
N GLU A 39 6.29 3.10 0.58
CA GLU A 39 7.64 3.35 1.10
C GLU A 39 7.67 3.50 2.62
N ASN A 40 8.86 3.37 3.19
CA ASN A 40 9.16 3.62 4.59
C ASN A 40 8.34 2.76 5.57
N ALA A 41 7.99 1.54 5.16
CA ALA A 41 7.53 0.52 6.09
C ALA A 41 8.70 0.08 7.00
N PRO A 42 8.46 -0.15 8.30
CA PRO A 42 9.45 -0.75 9.19
C PRO A 42 9.97 -2.08 8.62
N LYS A 43 11.25 -2.40 8.84
CA LYS A 43 11.89 -3.64 8.34
C LYS A 43 11.60 -4.87 9.23
N GLU A 44 10.51 -4.82 9.98
CA GLU A 44 10.07 -5.85 10.92
C GLU A 44 8.99 -6.73 10.28
N LYS A 45 8.83 -7.95 10.77
CA LYS A 45 7.74 -8.83 10.31
C LYS A 45 6.38 -8.23 10.69
N GLY A 46 5.35 -8.49 9.86
CA GLY A 46 3.97 -8.11 10.16
C GLY A 46 3.46 -6.83 9.47
N GLN A 47 4.29 -6.08 8.74
CA GLN A 47 3.82 -4.83 8.10
C GLN A 47 2.71 -5.06 7.06
N LEU A 48 2.73 -6.21 6.37
CA LEU A 48 1.66 -6.59 5.45
C LEU A 48 0.36 -6.93 6.19
N GLN A 49 0.42 -7.63 7.33
CA GLN A 49 -0.77 -7.86 8.16
C GLN A 49 -1.39 -6.53 8.60
N ILE A 50 -0.58 -5.60 9.15
CA ILE A 50 -1.06 -4.30 9.62
C ILE A 50 -1.74 -3.52 8.48
N LEU A 51 -1.14 -3.50 7.28
CA LEU A 51 -1.74 -2.84 6.13
C LEU A 51 -3.01 -3.55 5.65
N GLY A 52 -3.03 -4.88 5.68
CA GLY A 52 -4.21 -5.69 5.35
C GLY A 52 -5.39 -5.42 6.28
N GLU A 53 -5.15 -5.39 7.59
CA GLU A 53 -6.14 -5.03 8.63
C GLU A 53 -6.66 -3.59 8.48
N ARG A 54 -5.79 -2.67 8.06
CA ARG A 54 -6.17 -1.27 7.81
C ARG A 54 -7.17 -1.13 6.66
N VAL A 55 -7.08 -1.99 5.65
CA VAL A 55 -7.90 -1.99 4.44
C VAL A 55 -9.14 -2.87 4.59
N GLY A 56 -9.00 -4.00 5.27
CA GLY A 56 -10.01 -5.04 5.41
C GLY A 56 -9.40 -6.29 6.04
N TYR A 57 -9.16 -7.31 5.23
CA TYR A 57 -8.56 -8.57 5.67
C TYR A 57 -7.62 -9.14 4.61
N LEU A 58 -6.61 -9.91 5.05
CA LEU A 58 -5.82 -10.75 4.16
C LEU A 58 -6.51 -12.10 3.98
N MET A 59 -6.57 -12.57 2.74
CA MET A 59 -7.08 -13.91 2.44
C MET A 59 -6.00 -14.92 2.77
N GLU A 60 -6.25 -15.76 3.78
CA GLU A 60 -5.36 -16.87 4.13
C GLU A 60 -5.37 -17.91 3.00
N THR A 61 -4.18 -18.39 2.66
CA THR A 61 -4.00 -19.44 1.65
C THR A 61 -3.25 -20.63 2.25
N THR A 62 -3.00 -21.68 1.47
CA THR A 62 -2.16 -22.79 1.92
C THR A 62 -0.70 -22.36 2.23
N TYR A 63 -0.29 -21.17 1.82
CA TYR A 63 1.04 -20.61 2.10
C TYR A 63 1.10 -19.83 3.41
N GLY A 64 -0.03 -19.65 4.10
CA GLY A 64 -0.21 -18.60 5.11
C GLY A 64 -0.55 -17.29 4.43
#